data_AF-A0A836K572-F1
#
_entry.id   AF-A0A836K572-F1
#
_cell.length_a   1.000
_cell.length_b   1.000
_cell.length_c   1.000
_cell.angle_alpha   90.00
_cell.angle_beta   90.00
_cell.angle_gamma   90.00
#
_symmetry.space_group_name_H-M   'P 1'
#
loop_
_entity.id
_entity.type
_entity.pdbx_description
1 polymer ?
#
loop_
_entity_poly.entity_id
_entity_poly.type
_entity_poly.pdbx_seq_one_letter_code
_entity_poly.pdbx_strand_id
1 'polypeptide(L)' 'VLPHPPYSPDLAPCNFFLFPNLKIWPEGKKFASTEEVIATANDYFAEFQSLYFLDGLKKLEHRWIKCINLKGDYNEK' A
#
# COMPACT_ATOMS: atom_id res chain seq x y z
N VAL A 1 -9.17 -15.30 8.71
CA VAL A 1 -8.59 -13.96 8.95
C VAL A 1 -7.11 -14.16 9.25
N LEU A 2 -6.22 -13.44 8.57
CA LEU A 2 -4.79 -13.51 8.87
C LEU A 2 -4.51 -12.70 10.15
N PRO A 3 -3.78 -13.24 11.14
CA PRO A 3 -3.38 -12.47 12.32
C PRO A 3 -2.61 -11.22 11.90
N HIS A 4 -3.02 -10.07 12.41
CA HIS A 4 -2.34 -8.80 12.16
C HIS A 4 -2.02 -8.14 13.51
N PRO A 5 -0.73 -7.96 13.85
CA PRO A 5 -0.36 -7.29 15.09
C PRO A 5 -0.87 -5.84 15.12
N PRO A 6 -1.23 -5.33 16.31
CA PRO A 6 -1.66 -3.94 16.44
C PRO A 6 -0.51 -2.99 16.09
N TYR A 7 -0.84 -1.83 15.51
CA TYR A 7 0.12 -0.79 15.14
C TYR A 7 1.21 -1.23 14.15
N SER A 8 0.97 -2.21 13.28
CA SER A 8 1.97 -2.67 12.30
C SER A 8 1.65 -2.28 10.85
N PRO A 9 1.59 -0.98 10.51
CA PRO A 9 1.33 -0.55 9.14
C PRO A 9 2.45 -0.99 8.18
N ASP A 10 3.66 -1.20 8.68
CA ASP A 10 4.79 -1.74 7.94
C ASP A 10 4.62 -3.21 7.52
N LEU A 11 3.64 -3.92 8.09
CA LEU A 11 3.23 -5.27 7.71
C LEU A 11 1.91 -5.33 6.92
N ALA A 12 1.31 -4.18 6.62
CA ALA A 12 0.09 -4.09 5.82
C ALA A 12 0.43 -3.64 4.37
N PRO A 13 0.23 -4.48 3.34
CA PRO A 13 0.55 -4.14 1.94
C PRO A 13 -0.08 -2.83 1.47
N CYS A 14 -1.30 -2.51 1.94
CA CYS A 14 -1.93 -1.23 1.61
C CYS A 14 -1.11 -0.03 2.13
N ASN A 15 -0.55 -0.13 3.34
CA ASN A 15 0.13 0.98 3.99
C ASN A 15 1.59 1.13 3.54
N PHE A 16 2.32 0.04 3.34
CA PHE A 16 3.72 0.12 2.93
C PHE A 16 3.94 0.15 1.42
N PHE A 17 2.96 -0.28 0.62
CA PHE A 17 3.09 -0.37 -0.84
C PHE A 17 2.01 0.43 -1.57
N LEU A 18 0.73 0.14 -1.39
CA LEU A 18 -0.32 0.73 -2.23
C LEU A 18 -0.47 2.25 -2.03
N PHE A 19 -0.71 2.69 -0.79
CA PHE A 19 -0.97 4.11 -0.49
C PHE A 19 0.22 5.03 -0.74
N PRO A 20 1.48 4.65 -0.45
CA PRO A 20 2.63 5.47 -0.83
C PRO A 20 2.69 5.76 -2.33
N ASN A 21 2.41 4.76 -3.18
CA ASN A 21 2.38 4.95 -4.63
C ASN A 21 1.15 5.73 -5.09
N LEU A 22 -0.01 5.46 -4.48
CA LEU A 22 -1.24 6.19 -4.77
C LEU A 22 -1.10 7.67 -4.41
N LYS A 23 -0.49 8.03 -3.28
CA LYS A 23 -0.41 9.42 -2.79
C LYS A 23 0.32 10.39 -3.72
N ILE A 24 1.21 9.89 -4.57
CA ILE A 24 1.94 10.72 -5.55
C ILE A 24 0.99 11.19 -6.66
N TRP A 25 0.03 10.35 -7.04
CA TRP A 25 -0.86 10.61 -8.16
C TRP A 25 -1.87 11.76 -7.98
N PRO A 26 -2.54 11.94 -6.81
CA PRO A 26 -3.45 13.03 -6.57
C PRO A 26 -2.73 14.27 -6.00
N GLU A 27 -1.41 14.22 -5.82
CA GLU A 27 -0.66 15.33 -5.26
C GLU A 27 -0.83 16.59 -6.14
N GLY A 28 -1.33 17.67 -5.54
CA GLY A 28 -1.64 18.92 -6.25
C GLY A 28 -2.92 18.91 -7.08
N LYS A 29 -3.63 17.78 -7.23
CA LYS A 29 -4.92 17.72 -7.92
C LYS A 29 -6.05 18.19 -7.01
N LYS A 30 -6.95 19.00 -7.56
CA LYS A 30 -8.23 19.36 -6.94
C LYS A 30 -9.34 18.69 -7.72
N PHE A 31 -10.24 18.03 -7.01
CA PHE A 31 -11.42 17.41 -7.58
C PHE A 31 -12.64 18.25 -7.20
N ALA A 32 -13.56 18.44 -8.13
CA ALA A 32 -14.78 19.22 -7.97
C ALA A 32 -15.90 18.41 -7.31
N SER A 33 -15.86 17.07 -7.39
CA SER A 33 -16.88 16.21 -6.78
C SER A 33 -16.33 14.84 -6.34
N THR A 34 -17.15 14.10 -5.59
CA THR A 34 -16.80 12.73 -5.16
C THR A 34 -16.83 11.75 -6.34
N GLU A 35 -17.75 11.94 -7.28
CA GLU A 35 -17.84 11.13 -8.50
C GLU A 35 -16.57 11.26 -9.34
N GLU A 36 -16.02 12.47 -9.43
CA GLU A 36 -14.74 12.72 -10.11
C GLU A 36 -13.58 11.97 -9.43
N VAL A 37 -13.49 12.04 -8.10
CA VAL A 37 -12.47 11.29 -7.33
C VAL A 37 -12.59 9.78 -7.60
N ILE A 38 -13.81 9.24 -7.57
CA ILE A 38 -14.05 7.80 -7.79
C ILE A 38 -13.68 7.39 -9.22
N ALA A 39 -14.15 8.13 -10.23
CA ALA A 39 -13.85 7.83 -11.62
C ALA A 39 -12.34 7.86 -11.88
N THR A 40 -11.68 8.93 -11.45
CA THR A 40 -10.24 9.10 -11.68
C THR A 40 -9.41 8.06 -10.92
N ALA A 41 -9.86 7.64 -9.73
CA ALA A 41 -9.21 6.55 -8.98
C ALA A 41 -9.39 5.18 -9.66
N ASN A 42 -10.57 4.90 -10.24
CA ASN A 42 -10.78 3.68 -11.02
C ASN A 42 -9.88 3.63 -12.25
N ASP A 43 -9.76 4.75 -12.97
CA ASP A 43 -8.87 4.86 -14.12
C ASP A 43 -7.41 4.63 -13.72
N TYR A 44 -6.96 5.24 -12.62
CA TYR A 44 -5.62 5.00 -12.07
C TYR A 44 -5.37 3.50 -11.82
N PHE A 45 -6.31 2.80 -11.19
CA PHE A 45 -6.14 1.37 -10.91
C PHE A 45 -6.25 0.49 -12.16
N ALA A 46 -6.99 0.91 -13.19
CA ALA A 46 -7.12 0.18 -14.44
C ALA A 46 -5.81 0.12 -15.24
N GLU A 47 -4.88 1.05 -15.03
CA GLU A 47 -3.56 1.05 -15.67
C GLU A 47 -2.63 -0.06 -15.13
N PHE A 48 -2.88 -0.56 -13.93
CA PHE A 48 -2.01 -1.56 -13.30
C PHE A 48 -2.42 -2.99 -13.64
N GLN A 49 -1.46 -3.78 -14.10
CA GLN A 49 -1.63 -5.22 -14.27
C GLN A 49 -1.67 -5.93 -12.91
N SER A 50 -2.28 -7.11 -12.85
CA SER A 50 -2.33 -7.94 -11.63
C SER A 50 -0.94 -8.21 -11.02
N LEU A 51 0.10 -8.28 -11.85
CA LEU A 51 1.49 -8.45 -11.44
C LEU A 51 1.99 -7.32 -10.52
N TYR A 52 1.53 -6.08 -10.73
CA TYR A 52 1.90 -4.94 -9.89
C TYR A 52 1.50 -5.18 -8.42
N PHE A 53 0.26 -5.63 -8.21
CA PHE A 53 -0.24 -5.94 -6.87
C PHE A 53 0.44 -7.18 -6.28
N LEU A 54 0.72 -8.19 -7.11
CA LEU A 54 1.45 -9.38 -6.70
C LEU A 54 2.86 -9.02 -6.17
N ASP A 55 3.55 -8.08 -6.79
CA ASP A 55 4.87 -7.65 -6.33
C ASP A 55 4.80 -6.92 -4.98
N GLY A 56 3.74 -6.15 -4.73
CA GLY A 56 3.45 -5.59 -3.41
C GLY A 56 3.23 -6.66 -2.34
N LEU A 57 2.52 -7.74 -2.68
CA LEU A 57 2.29 -8.88 -1.79
C LEU A 57 3.57 -9.69 -1.54
N LYS A 58 4.41 -9.93 -2.56
CA LYS A 58 5.69 -10.63 -2.40
C LYS A 58 6.63 -9.90 -1.44
N LYS A 59 6.58 -8.57 -1.37
CA LYS A 59 7.36 -7.77 -0.40
C LYS A 59 6.96 -8.02 1.05
N LEU A 60 5.79 -8.61 1.31
CA LEU A 60 5.32 -8.94 2.66
C LEU A 60 6.22 -9.97 3.34
N GLU A 61 6.68 -10.98 2.59
CA GLU A 61 7.57 -12.02 3.11
C GLU A 61 8.87 -11.43 3.66
N HIS A 62 9.51 -10.56 2.88
CA HIS A 62 10.71 -9.86 3.30
C HIS A 62 10.48 -9.01 4.56
N ARG A 63 9.33 -8.35 4.66
CA ARG A 63 8.96 -7.51 5.82
C ARG A 63 8.69 -8.33 7.06
N TRP A 64 8.10 -9.51 6.94
CA TRP A 64 7.97 -10.45 8.07
C TRP A 64 9.33 -10.90 8.58
N ILE A 65 10.25 -11.29 7.69
CA ILE A 65 11.61 -11.68 8.07
C ILE A 65 12.32 -10.53 8.78
N LYS A 66 12.21 -9.30 8.26
CA LYS A 66 12.80 -8.12 8.88
C LYS A 66 12.22 -7.85 10.28
N CYS A 67 10.90 -7.95 10.45
CA CYS A 67 10.23 -7.80 11.74
C CYS A 67 10.71 -8.83 12.78
N ILE A 68 10.89 -10.10 12.37
CA ILE A 68 11.43 -11.16 13.24
C ILE A 68 12.86 -10.81 13.67
N ASN A 69 13.72 -10.39 12.73
CA ASN A 69 15.09 -10.01 13.02
C ASN A 69 15.20 -8.79 13.95
N LEU A 70 14.25 -7.86 13.83
CA LEU A 70 14.11 -6.69 14.70
C LEU A 70 13.38 -6.99 16.02
N LYS A 71 13.02 -8.26 16.28
CA LYS A 71 12.29 -8.69 17.49
C LYS A 71 10.98 -7.92 17.70
N GLY A 72 10.29 -7.61 16.61
CA GLY A 72 9.02 -6.87 16.63
C GLY A 72 9.16 -5.34 16.61
N ASP A 73 10.38 -4.80 16.56
CA ASP A 73 10.58 -3.36 16.36
C ASP A 73 10.22 -2.93 14.91
N TYR A 74 9.93 -1.64 14.75
CA TYR A 74 9.46 -1.08 13.50
C TYR A 74 10.48 -1.20 12.38
N ASN A 75 10.01 -1.61 11.21
CA ASN A 75 10.80 -1.51 10.00
C ASN A 75 10.89 -0.04 9.55
N GLU A 76 12.05 0.59 9.73
CA GLU A 76 12.33 1.86 9.06
C GLU A 76 12.25 1.69 7.53
N LYS A 77 11.73 2.74 6.87
CA LYS A 77 11.55 2.82 5.41
C LYS A 77 12.89 2.94 4.70
#